data_AF-A0A7L3PT98-F1
#
_entry.id   AF-A0A7L3PT98-F1
#
_cell.length_a   1.000
_cell.length_b   1.000
_cell.length_c   1.000
_cell.angle_alpha   90.00
_cell.angle_beta   90.00
_cell.angle_gamma   90.00
#
_symmetry.space_group_name_H-M   'P 1'
#
loop_
_entity.id
_entity.type
_entity.pdbx_description
1 polymer ?
#
loop_
_entity_poly.entity_id
_entity_poly.type
_entity_poly.pdbx_seq_one_letter_code
_entity_poly.pdbx_strand_id
1 'polypeptide(L)' 'PQEGPKRVPKQWPRPKVCGDCGKGFRDGASLRRHRRVHSTERPFGCPECGRGFWASASLVTHRRIHTG' A
#
# COMPACT_ATOMS: atom_id res chain seq x y z
N PRO A 1 11.85 39.56 21.40
CA PRO A 1 11.62 38.23 20.76
C PRO A 1 10.19 37.76 21.04
N GLN A 2 9.25 38.12 20.17
CA GLN A 2 7.86 37.67 20.26
C GLN A 2 7.78 36.29 19.60
N GLU A 3 7.71 35.25 20.42
CA GLU A 3 7.48 33.87 19.97
C GLU A 3 6.08 33.80 19.35
N GLY A 4 6.01 33.74 18.02
CA GLY A 4 4.75 33.61 17.28
C GLY A 4 3.99 32.32 17.64
N PRO A 5 2.68 32.25 17.32
CA PRO A 5 1.84 31.11 17.68
C PRO A 5 2.40 29.82 17.09
N LYS A 6 2.89 28.92 17.96
CA LYS A 6 3.38 27.60 17.56
C LYS A 6 2.21 26.83 16.95
N ARG A 7 2.22 26.61 15.64
CA ARG A 7 1.23 25.78 14.95
C ARG A 7 1.36 24.36 15.49
N VAL A 8 0.49 23.98 16.42
CA VAL A 8 0.40 22.59 16.88
C VAL A 8 -0.16 21.78 15.70
N PRO A 9 0.59 20.80 15.15
CA PRO A 9 0.05 19.93 14.13
C PRO A 9 -1.16 19.23 14.72
N LYS A 10 -2.30 19.33 14.03
CA LYS A 10 -3.52 18.59 14.40
C LYS A 10 -3.22 17.11 14.20
N GLN A 11 -2.70 16.47 15.25
CA GLN A 11 -2.40 15.05 15.28
C GLN A 11 -3.73 14.33 15.40
N TRP A 12 -4.41 14.15 14.26
CA TRP A 12 -5.55 13.25 14.18
C TRP A 12 -5.08 11.88 14.68
N PRO A 13 -5.65 11.31 15.75
CA PRO A 13 -5.24 10.01 16.22
C PRO A 13 -5.45 9.01 15.09
N ARG A 14 -4.37 8.39 14.64
CA ARG A 14 -4.38 7.29 13.68
C ARG A 14 -4.13 6.02 14.47
N PRO A 15 -5.12 5.52 15.23
CA PRO A 15 -4.92 4.41 16.16
C PRO A 15 -4.51 3.11 15.47
N LYS A 16 -4.68 3.04 14.14
CA LYS A 16 -4.35 1.87 13.33
C LYS A 16 -3.11 2.17 12.51
N VAL A 17 -1.97 1.69 12.99
CA VAL A 17 -0.67 1.86 12.34
C VAL A 17 -0.27 0.57 11.62
N CYS A 18 0.35 0.70 10.44
CA CYS A 18 0.92 -0.45 9.73
C CYS A 18 2.23 -0.88 10.38
N GLY A 19 2.33 -2.15 10.78
CA GLY A 19 3.56 -2.71 11.34
C GLY A 19 4.73 -2.73 10.33
N ASP A 20 4.43 -2.94 9.04
CA ASP A 20 5.46 -3.06 8.01
C ASP A 20 6.13 -1.74 7.61
N CYS A 21 5.42 -0.60 7.71
CA CYS A 21 5.94 0.69 7.23
C CYS A 21 5.62 1.90 8.11
N GLY A 22 4.99 1.70 9.27
CA GLY A 22 4.66 2.77 10.21
C GLY A 22 3.53 3.72 9.76
N LYS A 23 2.88 3.48 8.62
CA LYS A 23 1.84 4.36 8.10
C LYS A 23 0.58 4.30 8.96
N GLY A 24 0.10 5.47 9.41
CA GLY A 24 -1.11 5.60 10.23
C GLY A 24 -2.40 5.69 9.39
N PHE A 25 -3.45 5.04 9.87
CA PHE A 25 -4.80 5.06 9.32
C PHE A 25 -5.82 5.41 10.38
N ARG A 26 -6.93 6.02 9.95
CA ARG A 26 -8.06 6.38 10.82
C ARG A 26 -8.81 5.15 11.33
N ASP A 27 -8.91 4.10 10.50
CA ASP A 27 -9.77 2.95 10.73
C ASP A 27 -9.07 1.63 10.38
N GLY A 28 -9.49 0.53 11.02
CA GLY A 28 -8.91 -0.79 10.83
C GLY A 28 -9.13 -1.36 9.42
N ALA A 29 -10.25 -1.02 8.77
CA ALA A 29 -10.53 -1.43 7.39
C ALA A 29 -9.52 -0.83 6.39
N SER A 30 -9.17 0.44 6.59
CA SER A 30 -8.16 1.13 5.77
C SER A 30 -6.77 0.52 5.96
N LEU A 31 -6.40 0.19 7.21
CA LEU A 31 -5.16 -0.51 7.52
C LEU A 31 -5.12 -1.92 6.89
N ARG A 32 -6.20 -2.71 7.01
CA ARG A 32 -6.28 -4.05 6.39
C ARG A 32 -6.13 -3.98 4.87
N ARG A 33 -6.81 -3.03 4.20
CA ARG A 33 -6.63 -2.81 2.76
C ARG A 33 -5.20 -2.43 2.44
N HIS A 34 -4.61 -1.54 3.23
CA HIS A 34 -3.23 -1.12 3.03
C HIS A 34 -2.25 -2.27 3.17
N ARG A 35 -2.41 -3.16 4.16
CA ARG A 35 -1.51 -4.30 4.37
C ARG A 35 -1.38 -5.22 3.16
N ARG A 36 -2.38 -5.26 2.27
CA ARG A 36 -2.25 -5.95 0.97
C ARG A 36 -1.11 -5.41 0.13
N VAL A 37 -0.72 -4.14 0.25
CA VAL A 37 0.43 -3.59 -0.48
C VAL A 37 1.75 -4.22 -0.07
N HIS A 38 1.85 -4.69 1.18
CA HIS A 38 3.03 -5.34 1.74
C HIS A 38 3.01 -6.85 1.51
N SER A 39 1.81 -7.44 1.41
CA SER A 39 1.67 -8.82 0.96
C SER A 39 2.03 -8.90 -0.53
N THR A 40 3.21 -9.46 -0.80
CA THR A 40 3.67 -9.87 -2.14
C THR A 40 2.85 -11.02 -2.72
N GLU A 41 1.87 -11.53 -1.97
CA GLU A 41 0.92 -12.56 -2.37
C GLU A 41 -0.15 -11.93 -3.27
N ARG A 42 0.31 -11.45 -4.42
CA ARG A 42 -0.58 -11.09 -5.51
C ARG A 42 -1.10 -12.41 -6.08
N PRO A 43 -2.42 -12.67 -6.05
CA PRO A 43 -2.99 -13.98 -6.39
C PRO A 43 -2.69 -14.40 -7.84
N PHE A 44 -2.29 -13.45 -8.69
CA PHE A 44 -1.93 -13.70 -10.09
C PHE A 44 -0.45 -13.40 -10.31
N GLY A 45 0.41 -14.40 -10.14
CA GLY A 45 1.85 -14.30 -10.45
C GLY A 45 2.14 -14.52 -11.92
N CYS A 46 3.07 -13.75 -12.49
CA CYS A 46 3.64 -14.03 -13.80
C CYS A 46 4.67 -15.17 -13.68
N PRO A 47 4.53 -16.29 -14.40
CA PRO A 47 5.46 -17.41 -14.32
C PRO A 47 6.82 -17.12 -14.94
N GLU A 48 6.90 -16.14 -15.84
CA GLU A 48 8.14 -15.83 -16.59
C GLU A 48 9.09 -14.93 -15.80
N CYS A 49 8.57 -14.00 -15.00
CA CYS A 49 9.38 -13.02 -14.26
C CYS A 49 9.04 -12.89 -12.77
N GLY A 50 8.11 -13.71 -12.26
CA GLY A 50 7.67 -13.68 -10.86
C GLY A 50 6.87 -12.43 -10.47
N ARG A 51 6.54 -11.54 -11.42
CA ARG A 51 5.80 -10.30 -11.12
C ARG A 51 4.36 -10.62 -10.75
N GLY A 52 3.94 -10.26 -9.55
CA GLY A 52 2.56 -10.42 -9.10
C GLY A 52 1.60 -9.37 -9.67
N PHE A 53 0.33 -9.70 -9.81
CA PHE A 53 -0.79 -8.84 -10.20
C PHE A 53 -2.03 -9.06 -9.30
N TRP A 54 -2.81 -8.00 -9.07
CA TRP A 54 -4.05 -8.07 -8.25
C TRP A 54 -5.26 -8.55 -9.05
N ALA A 55 -5.19 -8.48 -10.38
CA ALA A 55 -6.25 -8.88 -11.29
C ALA A 55 -5.68 -9.75 -12.41
N SER A 56 -6.46 -10.76 -12.82
CA SER A 56 -6.11 -11.67 -13.91
C SER A 56 -5.93 -10.93 -15.23
N ALA A 57 -6.80 -9.96 -15.54
CA ALA A 57 -6.70 -9.14 -16.75
C ALA A 57 -5.35 -8.39 -16.83
N SER A 58 -4.84 -7.87 -15.71
CA SER A 58 -3.53 -7.21 -15.67
C SER A 58 -2.39 -8.18 -15.92
N LEU A 59 -2.48 -9.42 -15.40
CA LEU A 59 -1.50 -10.47 -15.68
C LEU A 59 -1.52 -10.86 -17.17
N VAL A 60 -2.70 -11.02 -17.78
CA VAL A 60 -2.84 -11.40 -19.19
C VAL A 60 -2.23 -10.34 -20.11
N THR A 61 -2.54 -9.06 -19.88
CA THR A 61 -1.93 -7.96 -20.66
C THR A 61 -0.43 -7.90 -20.44
N HIS A 62 0.04 -8.12 -19.20
CA HIS A 62 1.46 -8.17 -18.91
C HIS A 62 2.16 -9.32 -19.65
N ARG A 63 1.60 -10.54 -19.70
CA ARG A 63 2.27 -11.66 -20.39
C ARG A 63 2.57 -11.40 -21.86
N ARG A 64 1.79 -10.53 -22.52
CA ARG A 64 2.04 -10.13 -23.92
C ARG A 64 3.40 -9.46 -24.13
N ILE A 65 4.00 -8.88 -23.09
CA ILE A 65 5.33 -8.25 -23.21
C ILE A 65 6.48 -9.26 -23.26
N HIS A 66 6.27 -10.50 -22.81
CA HIS A 66 7.29 -11.55 -22.86
C HIS A 66 7.24 -12.34 -24.16
N THR A 67 6.07 -12.41 -24.79
CA THR A 67 5.86 -13.09 -26.07
C THR A 67 6.16 -12.19 -27.28
N GLY A 68 6.77 -11.01 -27.04
CA GLY A 68 7.16 -10.05 -28.08
C GLY A 68 8.55 -10.31 -28.63
#